data_AF-A0A936SMZ9-F1
#
_entry.id   AF-A0A936SMZ9-F1
#
_cell.length_a   1.000
_cell.length_b   1.000
_cell.length_c   1.000
_cell.angle_alpha   90.00
_cell.angle_beta   90.00
_cell.angle_gamma   90.00
#
_symmetry.space_group_name_H-M   'P 1'
#
loop_
_entity.id
_entity.type
_entity.pdbx_description
1 polymer ?
#
loop_
_entity_poly.entity_id
_entity_poly.type
_entity_poly.pdbx_seq_one_letter_code
_entity_poly.pdbx_strand_id
1 'polypeptide(L)'
;MIAASSGRRFIRILLAYEKLELKADAAIGYAGAAVLFVGFIFDAPAKMPEILLLTLALLIVAVLISQTFRFQADFSKMLTGIGVTIVGVLYVAFLGGFLVATRVGFENGSNLSTHLLAYFFLVIFGSDAGAYFAGRSFGKHKLAPNISPGKTVEGLIGGLVAAAAFAVLSTFWFFPELPFKWSIPLAIVLAAVGVLGDLCESAMKRGSKTKDAASILPGHGGLLDRLDSLLFGAPILYYFSRFYF
;
A
#
# COMPACT_ATOMS: atom_id res chain seq x y z
N MET A 1 -34.80 22.41 -30.70
CA MET A 1 -34.35 21.07 -31.13
C MET A 1 -33.01 20.62 -30.52
N ILE A 2 -32.49 21.26 -29.44
CA ILE A 2 -31.14 20.98 -28.88
C ILE A 2 -31.17 20.26 -27.51
N ALA A 3 -32.32 20.18 -26.83
CA ALA A 3 -32.42 19.59 -25.49
C ALA A 3 -32.50 18.04 -25.46
N ALA A 4 -32.79 17.37 -26.59
CA ALA A 4 -33.02 15.92 -26.64
C ALA A 4 -31.76 15.07 -26.94
N SER A 5 -30.59 15.69 -27.13
CA SER A 5 -29.32 15.01 -27.40
C SER A 5 -28.44 14.82 -26.15
N SER A 6 -28.65 15.64 -25.10
CA SER A 6 -27.87 15.57 -23.86
C SER A 6 -28.25 14.38 -22.96
N GLY A 7 -29.55 14.07 -22.83
CA GLY A 7 -30.03 12.91 -22.06
C GLY A 7 -29.57 11.56 -22.62
N ARG A 8 -29.41 11.44 -23.95
CA ARG A 8 -28.88 10.22 -24.60
C ARG A 8 -27.38 10.04 -24.39
N ARG A 9 -26.62 11.11 -24.17
CA ARG A 9 -25.19 11.04 -23.77
C ARG A 9 -25.05 10.59 -22.31
N PHE A 10 -25.90 11.09 -21.42
CA PHE A 10 -25.91 10.69 -20.01
C PHE A 10 -26.33 9.22 -19.84
N ILE A 11 -27.36 8.77 -20.56
CA ILE A 11 -27.76 7.36 -20.59
C ILE A 11 -26.65 6.50 -21.22
N ARG A 12 -25.94 6.95 -22.25
CA ARG A 12 -24.77 6.21 -22.79
C ARG A 12 -23.59 6.14 -21.83
N ILE A 13 -23.42 7.11 -20.93
CA ILE A 13 -22.39 7.08 -19.88
C ILE A 13 -22.80 6.11 -18.77
N LEU A 14 -24.08 6.07 -18.39
CA LEU A 14 -24.64 5.07 -17.48
C LEU A 14 -24.58 3.65 -18.06
N LEU A 15 -24.91 3.48 -19.34
CA LEU A 15 -24.76 2.21 -20.08
C LEU A 15 -23.28 1.84 -20.32
N ALA A 16 -22.36 2.82 -20.36
CA ALA A 16 -20.92 2.57 -20.38
C ALA A 16 -20.40 2.15 -18.99
N TYR A 17 -21.02 2.62 -17.92
CA TYR A 17 -20.83 2.12 -16.55
C TYR A 17 -21.37 0.69 -16.40
N GLU A 18 -22.48 0.36 -17.06
CA GLU A 18 -23.02 -1.00 -17.13
C GLU A 18 -22.13 -1.94 -17.98
N LYS A 19 -21.34 -1.38 -18.92
CA LYS A 19 -20.28 -2.08 -19.68
C LYS A 19 -18.92 -2.14 -18.98
N LEU A 20 -18.74 -1.39 -17.90
CA LEU A 20 -17.62 -1.62 -16.99
C LEU A 20 -18.08 -2.76 -16.07
N GLU A 21 -17.83 -4.00 -16.50
CA GLU A 21 -18.01 -5.20 -15.68
C GLU A 21 -17.28 -5.02 -14.33
N LEU A 22 -17.91 -4.38 -13.35
CA LEU A 22 -17.33 -4.06 -12.06
C LEU A 22 -17.13 -5.39 -11.31
N LYS A 23 -15.90 -5.89 -11.36
CA LYS A 23 -15.53 -7.21 -10.85
C LYS A 23 -15.49 -7.23 -9.32
N ALA A 24 -15.17 -6.11 -8.68
CA ALA A 24 -15.04 -6.03 -7.22
C ALA A 24 -16.39 -5.82 -6.53
N ASP A 25 -16.61 -6.49 -5.40
CA ASP A 25 -17.67 -6.11 -4.47
C ASP A 25 -17.25 -4.88 -3.65
N ALA A 26 -17.51 -3.69 -4.20
CA ALA A 26 -17.14 -2.44 -3.56
C ALA A 26 -17.80 -2.26 -2.18
N ALA A 27 -19.05 -2.70 -2.00
CA ALA A 27 -19.76 -2.54 -0.73
C ALA A 27 -19.11 -3.35 0.39
N ILE A 28 -18.86 -4.65 0.15
CA ILE A 28 -18.17 -5.51 1.11
C ILE A 28 -16.71 -5.05 1.31
N GLY A 29 -16.05 -4.61 0.24
CA GLY A 29 -14.70 -4.07 0.30
C GLY A 29 -14.60 -2.85 1.23
N TYR A 30 -15.43 -1.83 1.02
CA TYR A 30 -15.44 -0.63 1.86
C TYR A 30 -15.86 -0.92 3.30
N ALA A 31 -16.85 -1.78 3.52
CA ALA A 31 -17.26 -2.19 4.86
C ALA A 31 -16.12 -2.92 5.59
N GLY A 32 -15.47 -3.90 4.94
CA GLY A 32 -14.33 -4.62 5.50
C GLY A 32 -13.15 -3.69 5.80
N ALA A 33 -12.83 -2.77 4.89
CA ALA A 33 -11.79 -1.78 5.09
C ALA A 33 -12.08 -0.86 6.29
N ALA A 34 -13.33 -0.40 6.45
CA ALA A 34 -13.74 0.43 7.57
C ALA A 34 -13.63 -0.32 8.91
N VAL A 35 -14.10 -1.57 8.98
CA VAL A 35 -14.02 -2.38 10.21
C VAL A 35 -12.56 -2.67 10.57
N LEU A 36 -11.71 -3.00 9.58
CA LEU A 36 -10.28 -3.17 9.80
C LEU A 36 -9.65 -1.87 10.34
N PHE A 37 -9.93 -0.73 9.71
CA PHE A 37 -9.38 0.55 10.13
C PHE A 37 -9.78 0.90 11.58
N VAL A 38 -11.04 0.69 11.94
CA VAL A 38 -11.51 0.84 13.32
C VAL A 38 -10.75 -0.10 14.26
N GLY A 39 -10.54 -1.36 13.89
CA GLY A 39 -9.72 -2.30 14.67
C GLY A 39 -8.30 -1.77 14.92
N PHE A 40 -7.66 -1.23 13.89
CA PHE A 40 -6.32 -0.66 13.99
C PHE A 40 -6.24 0.60 14.88
N ILE A 41 -7.30 1.41 14.97
CA ILE A 41 -7.38 2.54 15.92
C ILE A 41 -7.26 2.07 17.37
N PHE A 42 -7.75 0.87 17.68
CA PHE A 42 -7.65 0.26 19.01
C PHE A 42 -6.39 -0.60 19.19
N ASP A 43 -5.41 -0.49 18.29
CA ASP A 43 -4.21 -1.33 18.28
C ASP A 43 -4.56 -2.84 18.32
N ALA A 44 -5.59 -3.24 17.55
CA ALA A 44 -6.06 -4.62 17.51
C ALA A 44 -4.95 -5.66 17.27
N PRO A 45 -3.92 -5.44 16.42
CA PRO A 45 -2.87 -6.46 16.25
C PRO A 45 -2.16 -6.86 17.55
N ALA A 46 -2.00 -5.95 18.51
CA ALA A 46 -1.39 -6.26 19.79
C ALA A 46 -2.42 -6.54 20.90
N LYS A 47 -3.52 -5.78 20.96
CA LYS A 47 -4.48 -5.84 22.08
C LYS A 47 -5.64 -6.79 21.84
N MET A 48 -6.08 -6.94 20.60
CA MET A 48 -7.28 -7.70 20.23
C MET A 48 -7.07 -8.51 18.94
N PRO A 49 -6.05 -9.38 18.87
CA PRO A 49 -5.70 -10.09 17.64
C PRO A 49 -6.84 -11.00 17.15
N GLU A 50 -7.64 -11.55 18.07
CA GLU A 50 -8.82 -12.35 17.74
C GLU A 50 -9.87 -11.55 16.96
N ILE A 51 -10.08 -10.27 17.28
CA ILE A 51 -11.02 -9.41 16.55
C ILE A 51 -10.51 -9.13 15.14
N LEU A 52 -9.20 -8.91 14.99
CA LEU A 52 -8.58 -8.70 13.68
C LEU A 52 -8.73 -9.96 12.81
N LEU A 53 -8.43 -11.14 13.37
CA LEU A 53 -8.61 -12.43 12.70
C LEU A 53 -10.08 -12.70 12.35
N LEU A 54 -11.01 -12.43 13.27
CA LEU A 54 -12.44 -12.56 13.02
C LEU A 54 -12.89 -11.63 11.89
N THR A 55 -12.42 -10.38 11.88
CA THR A 55 -12.73 -9.42 10.81
C THR A 55 -12.26 -9.92 9.45
N LEU A 56 -11.03 -10.45 9.37
CA LEU A 56 -10.49 -11.04 8.15
C LEU A 56 -11.28 -12.28 7.71
N ALA A 57 -11.63 -13.17 8.64
CA ALA A 57 -12.43 -14.35 8.36
C ALA A 57 -13.82 -13.99 7.83
N LEU A 58 -14.51 -13.03 8.47
CA LEU A 58 -15.82 -12.54 8.04
C LEU A 58 -15.75 -11.84 6.68
N LEU A 59 -14.70 -11.07 6.41
CA LEU A 59 -14.46 -10.46 5.10
C LEU A 59 -14.35 -11.54 4.01
N ILE A 60 -13.52 -12.57 4.23
CA ILE A 60 -13.33 -13.67 3.27
C ILE A 60 -14.67 -14.38 3.02
N VAL A 61 -15.38 -14.77 4.08
CA VAL A 61 -16.68 -15.44 3.98
C VAL A 61 -17.70 -14.58 3.24
N ALA A 62 -17.81 -13.29 3.58
CA ALA A 62 -18.74 -12.37 2.95
C ALA A 62 -18.44 -12.19 1.44
N VAL A 63 -17.17 -12.04 1.07
CA VAL A 63 -16.76 -11.93 -0.34
C VAL A 63 -17.06 -13.22 -1.09
N LEU A 64 -16.75 -14.39 -0.51
CA LEU A 64 -17.03 -15.69 -1.14
C LEU A 64 -18.52 -15.88 -1.39
N ILE A 65 -19.36 -15.62 -0.38
CA ILE A 65 -20.82 -15.71 -0.48
C ILE A 65 -21.31 -14.76 -1.59
N SER A 66 -20.98 -13.48 -1.50
CA SER A 66 -21.47 -12.47 -2.45
C SER A 66 -21.06 -12.78 -3.88
N GLN A 67 -19.79 -13.14 -4.12
CA GLN A 67 -19.29 -13.43 -5.46
C GLN A 67 -19.88 -14.72 -6.03
N THR A 68 -20.11 -15.74 -5.19
CA THR A 68 -20.80 -16.97 -5.60
C THR A 68 -22.22 -16.69 -6.07
N PHE A 69 -22.98 -15.87 -5.34
CA PHE A 69 -24.35 -15.53 -5.72
C PHE A 69 -24.42 -14.58 -6.93
N ARG A 70 -23.43 -13.69 -7.12
CA ARG A 70 -23.37 -12.79 -8.29
C ARG A 70 -22.96 -13.48 -9.59
N PHE A 71 -22.03 -14.43 -9.51
CA PHE A 71 -21.39 -15.05 -10.69
C PHE A 71 -21.52 -16.58 -10.69
N GLN A 72 -22.71 -17.09 -10.36
CA GLN A 72 -23.02 -18.53 -10.21
C GLN A 72 -22.53 -19.41 -11.35
N ALA A 73 -22.59 -18.92 -12.59
CA ALA A 73 -22.24 -19.67 -13.80
C ALA A 73 -20.88 -19.30 -14.41
N ASP A 74 -20.22 -18.26 -13.91
CA ASP A 74 -18.94 -17.76 -14.46
C ASP A 74 -17.86 -17.78 -13.38
N PHE A 75 -17.20 -18.94 -13.29
CA PHE A 75 -16.12 -19.17 -12.33
C PHE A 75 -14.97 -18.16 -12.48
N SER A 76 -14.67 -17.72 -13.70
CA SER A 76 -13.57 -16.78 -13.97
C SER A 76 -13.90 -15.40 -13.43
N LYS A 77 -15.12 -14.91 -13.63
CA LYS A 77 -15.58 -13.63 -13.06
C LYS A 77 -15.67 -13.69 -11.54
N MET A 78 -16.19 -14.79 -10.99
CA MET A 78 -16.25 -15.03 -9.55
C MET A 78 -14.86 -14.94 -8.90
N LEU A 79 -13.88 -15.70 -9.42
CA LEU A 79 -12.52 -15.73 -8.88
C LEU A 79 -11.84 -14.36 -9.00
N THR A 80 -12.05 -13.66 -10.12
CA THR A 80 -11.51 -12.31 -10.31
C THR A 80 -12.10 -11.33 -9.30
N GLY A 81 -13.42 -11.40 -9.03
CA GLY A 81 -14.07 -10.52 -8.08
C GLY A 81 -13.64 -10.76 -6.64
N ILE A 82 -13.50 -12.03 -6.25
CA ILE A 82 -12.92 -12.42 -4.96
C ILE A 82 -11.51 -11.83 -4.82
N GLY A 83 -10.66 -12.09 -5.82
CA GLY A 83 -9.26 -11.66 -5.82
C GLY A 83 -9.14 -10.14 -5.71
N VAL A 84 -9.84 -9.38 -6.55
CA VAL A 84 -9.74 -7.92 -6.55
C VAL A 84 -10.25 -7.31 -5.24
N THR A 85 -11.36 -7.82 -4.68
CA THR A 85 -11.87 -7.29 -3.40
C THR A 85 -10.94 -7.62 -2.23
N ILE A 86 -10.52 -8.88 -2.07
CA ILE A 86 -9.66 -9.29 -0.96
C ILE A 86 -8.30 -8.59 -1.08
N VAL A 87 -7.65 -8.65 -2.25
CA VAL A 87 -6.35 -8.00 -2.45
C VAL A 87 -6.46 -6.49 -2.25
N GLY A 88 -7.51 -5.84 -2.74
CA GLY A 88 -7.69 -4.40 -2.54
C GLY A 88 -7.81 -4.00 -1.06
N VAL A 89 -8.63 -4.73 -0.28
CA VAL A 89 -8.78 -4.47 1.15
C VAL A 89 -7.50 -4.78 1.92
N LEU A 90 -6.85 -5.91 1.65
CA LEU A 90 -5.61 -6.28 2.33
C LEU A 90 -4.47 -5.31 1.97
N TYR A 91 -4.36 -4.93 0.70
CA TYR A 91 -3.29 -4.05 0.24
C TYR A 91 -3.40 -2.65 0.84
N VAL A 92 -4.59 -2.06 0.89
CA VAL A 92 -4.75 -0.67 1.36
C VAL A 92 -5.05 -0.63 2.86
N ALA A 93 -6.14 -1.26 3.29
CA ALA A 93 -6.65 -1.10 4.66
C ALA A 93 -5.84 -1.91 5.67
N PHE A 94 -5.50 -3.15 5.35
CA PHE A 94 -4.75 -4.00 6.28
C PHE A 94 -3.28 -3.56 6.40
N LEU A 95 -2.56 -3.42 5.28
CA LEU A 95 -1.17 -2.95 5.33
C LEU A 95 -1.06 -1.51 5.87
N GLY A 96 -1.89 -0.59 5.38
CA GLY A 96 -1.91 0.79 5.86
C GLY A 96 -2.35 0.93 7.32
N GLY A 97 -3.19 0.01 7.81
CA GLY A 97 -3.60 -0.06 9.21
C GLY A 97 -2.44 -0.19 10.19
N PHE A 98 -1.32 -0.79 9.80
CA PHE A 98 -0.13 -0.87 10.66
C PHE A 98 0.53 0.49 10.93
N LEU A 99 0.36 1.49 10.05
CA LEU A 99 0.78 2.88 10.36
C LEU A 99 -0.09 3.48 11.48
N VAL A 100 -1.39 3.19 11.45
CA VAL A 100 -2.32 3.60 12.51
C VAL A 100 -1.96 2.90 13.81
N ALA A 101 -1.74 1.57 13.77
CA ALA A 101 -1.30 0.79 14.92
C ALA A 101 0.00 1.33 15.51
N THR A 102 0.97 1.71 14.67
CA THR A 102 2.22 2.33 15.12
C THR A 102 1.97 3.69 15.79
N ARG A 103 0.97 4.44 15.33
CA ARG A 103 0.59 5.72 15.95
C ARG A 103 -0.02 5.56 17.34
N VAL A 104 -0.87 4.55 17.54
CA VAL A 104 -1.67 4.37 18.77
C VAL A 104 -1.09 3.36 19.76
N GLY A 105 -0.23 2.44 19.32
CA GLY A 105 0.29 1.33 20.12
C GLY A 105 1.52 1.68 20.97
N PHE A 106 2.18 2.80 20.70
CA PHE A 106 3.46 3.19 21.31
C PHE A 106 3.37 4.52 22.07
N GLU A 107 2.35 4.67 22.91
CA GLU A 107 2.12 5.87 23.74
C GLU A 107 2.98 5.92 25.03
N ASN A 108 3.70 4.84 25.34
CA ASN A 108 4.42 4.66 26.62
C ASN A 108 5.73 5.46 26.74
N GLY A 109 6.00 6.43 25.86
CA GLY A 109 7.17 7.31 25.92
C GLY A 109 6.87 8.68 25.32
N SER A 110 7.64 9.71 25.70
CA SER A 110 7.49 11.05 25.12
C SER A 110 7.78 11.00 23.61
N ASN A 111 6.72 10.92 22.81
CA ASN A 111 6.73 10.98 21.34
C ASN A 111 7.29 9.76 20.59
N LEU A 112 7.42 8.57 21.21
CA LEU A 112 7.97 7.37 20.55
C LEU A 112 7.25 7.03 19.23
N SER A 113 5.91 6.98 19.23
CA SER A 113 5.12 6.76 18.03
C SER A 113 5.39 7.78 16.91
N THR A 114 5.64 9.04 17.30
CA THR A 114 5.93 10.13 16.37
C THR A 114 7.34 9.97 15.80
N HIS A 115 8.33 9.62 16.63
CA HIS A 115 9.69 9.34 16.17
C HIS A 115 9.72 8.15 15.20
N LEU A 116 9.00 7.06 15.50
CA LEU A 116 8.88 5.89 14.64
C LEU A 116 8.32 6.23 13.25
N LEU A 117 7.22 6.99 13.21
CA LEU A 117 6.60 7.39 11.94
C LEU A 117 7.45 8.41 11.18
N ALA A 118 8.04 9.39 11.87
CA ALA A 118 8.93 10.36 11.25
C ALA A 118 10.17 9.69 10.64
N TYR A 119 10.79 8.76 11.39
CA TYR A 119 11.86 7.89 10.92
C TYR A 119 11.45 7.13 9.66
N PHE A 120 10.30 6.48 9.69
CA PHE A 120 9.78 5.67 8.60
C PHE A 120 9.60 6.46 7.30
N PHE A 121 8.89 7.59 7.36
CA PHE A 121 8.67 8.44 6.19
C PHE A 121 9.98 9.00 5.64
N LEU A 122 10.87 9.45 6.53
CA LEU A 122 12.15 10.04 6.16
C LEU A 122 13.06 8.99 5.46
N VAL A 123 13.10 7.76 5.97
CA VAL A 123 13.83 6.66 5.35
C VAL A 123 13.24 6.26 3.99
N ILE A 124 11.92 6.09 3.88
CA ILE A 124 11.30 5.64 2.62
C ILE A 124 11.40 6.73 1.55
N PHE A 125 11.01 7.96 1.85
CA PHE A 125 11.10 9.05 0.88
C PHE A 125 12.55 9.37 0.52
N GLY A 126 13.46 9.24 1.51
CA GLY A 126 14.89 9.35 1.29
C GLY A 126 15.44 8.28 0.36
N SER A 127 15.02 7.02 0.55
CA SER A 127 15.35 5.89 -0.32
C SER A 127 14.84 6.11 -1.75
N ASP A 128 13.59 6.55 -1.91
CA ASP A 128 13.01 6.81 -3.23
C ASP A 128 13.76 7.91 -3.99
N ALA A 129 14.11 8.99 -3.28
CA ALA A 129 14.95 10.06 -3.83
C ALA A 129 16.35 9.54 -4.21
N GLY A 130 17.01 8.80 -3.31
CA GLY A 130 18.32 8.20 -3.56
C GLY A 130 18.30 7.26 -4.77
N ALA A 131 17.27 6.42 -4.87
CA ALA A 131 17.10 5.51 -5.99
C ALA A 131 16.84 6.23 -7.30
N TYR A 132 16.07 7.31 -7.29
CA TYR A 132 15.85 8.15 -8.46
C TYR A 132 17.16 8.81 -8.94
N PHE A 133 17.91 9.46 -8.06
CA PHE A 133 19.14 10.17 -8.45
C PHE A 133 20.24 9.21 -8.89
N ALA A 134 20.48 8.13 -8.15
CA ALA A 134 21.47 7.13 -8.51
C ALA A 134 21.07 6.38 -9.79
N GLY A 135 19.80 6.02 -9.92
CA GLY A 135 19.29 5.34 -11.11
C GLY A 135 19.36 6.22 -12.36
N ARG A 136 19.11 7.52 -12.24
CA ARG A 136 19.22 8.46 -13.37
C ARG A 136 20.67 8.75 -13.76
N SER A 137 21.58 8.85 -12.78
CA SER A 137 22.96 9.27 -13.02
C SER A 137 23.88 8.11 -13.40
N PHE A 138 23.64 6.92 -12.84
CA PHE A 138 24.52 5.76 -12.97
C PHE A 138 23.82 4.50 -13.49
N GLY A 139 22.51 4.56 -13.76
CA GLY A 139 21.72 3.40 -14.15
C GLY A 139 22.18 2.77 -15.47
N LYS A 140 22.74 1.56 -15.38
CA LYS A 140 23.15 0.75 -16.54
C LYS A 140 22.41 -0.58 -16.55
N HIS A 141 22.20 -1.19 -15.39
CA HIS A 141 21.58 -2.51 -15.28
C HIS A 141 20.12 -2.38 -14.85
N LYS A 142 19.20 -2.92 -15.66
CA LYS A 142 17.78 -2.92 -15.34
C LYS A 142 17.47 -3.94 -14.25
N LEU A 143 16.67 -3.53 -13.27
CA LEU A 143 16.28 -4.38 -12.14
C LEU A 143 15.19 -5.38 -12.53
N ALA A 144 14.13 -4.90 -13.17
CA ALA A 144 12.98 -5.73 -13.57
C ALA A 144 12.40 -5.26 -14.91
N PRO A 145 13.05 -5.56 -16.05
CA PRO A 145 12.70 -5.00 -17.37
C PRO A 145 11.24 -5.21 -17.79
N ASN A 146 10.68 -6.38 -17.47
CA ASN A 146 9.32 -6.76 -17.88
C ASN A 146 8.22 -6.13 -17.01
N ILE A 147 8.57 -5.71 -15.79
CA ILE A 147 7.63 -5.16 -14.79
C ILE A 147 7.75 -3.63 -14.77
N SER A 148 8.96 -3.14 -14.49
CA SER A 148 9.29 -1.72 -14.39
C SER A 148 10.58 -1.39 -15.15
N PRO A 149 10.48 -1.00 -16.44
CA PRO A 149 11.63 -0.68 -17.28
C PRO A 149 12.50 0.49 -16.78
N GLY A 150 11.95 1.31 -15.88
CA GLY A 150 12.63 2.48 -15.32
C GLY A 150 13.58 2.14 -14.17
N LYS A 151 13.38 1.02 -13.47
CA LYS A 151 14.17 0.68 -12.27
C LYS A 151 15.50 0.04 -12.65
N THR A 152 16.56 0.45 -11.95
CA THR A 152 17.93 -0.03 -12.17
C THR A 152 18.53 -0.58 -10.88
N VAL A 153 19.52 -1.47 -11.02
CA VAL A 153 20.26 -2.04 -9.88
C VAL A 153 21.06 -0.95 -9.17
N GLU A 154 21.65 -0.02 -9.92
CA GLU A 154 22.35 1.14 -9.35
C GLU A 154 21.40 2.07 -8.59
N GLY A 155 20.16 2.20 -9.08
CA GLY A 155 19.10 2.89 -8.35
C GLY A 155 18.76 2.19 -7.04
N LEU A 156 18.58 0.86 -7.04
CA LEU A 156 18.36 0.11 -5.79
C LEU A 156 19.49 0.35 -4.78
N ILE A 157 20.76 0.22 -5.21
CA ILE A 157 21.92 0.45 -4.34
C ILE A 157 21.91 1.88 -3.80
N GLY A 158 21.66 2.88 -4.66
CA GLY A 158 21.57 4.28 -4.24
C GLY A 158 20.44 4.54 -3.23
N GLY A 159 19.30 3.87 -3.39
CA GLY A 159 18.19 3.93 -2.42
C GLY A 159 18.58 3.33 -1.07
N LEU A 160 19.23 2.16 -1.05
CA LEU A 160 19.71 1.52 0.18
C LEU A 160 20.74 2.39 0.92
N VAL A 161 21.67 3.01 0.19
CA VAL A 161 22.67 3.93 0.76
C VAL A 161 21.99 5.18 1.32
N ALA A 162 21.04 5.77 0.59
CA ALA A 162 20.29 6.92 1.07
C ALA A 162 19.47 6.58 2.33
N ALA A 163 18.79 5.42 2.34
CA ALA A 163 18.05 4.92 3.49
C ALA A 163 18.93 4.81 4.74
N ALA A 164 20.13 4.23 4.60
CA ALA A 164 21.09 4.12 5.70
C ALA A 164 21.57 5.50 6.19
N ALA A 165 21.85 6.44 5.29
CA ALA A 165 22.25 7.80 5.65
C ALA A 165 21.13 8.54 6.41
N PHE A 166 19.89 8.39 5.96
CA PHE A 166 18.71 8.96 6.60
C PHE A 166 18.38 8.29 7.94
N ALA A 167 18.68 7.00 8.10
CA ALA A 167 18.63 6.31 9.39
C ALA A 167 19.61 6.93 10.39
N VAL A 168 20.86 7.17 9.96
CA VAL A 168 21.87 7.86 10.79
C VAL A 168 21.40 9.26 11.17
N LEU A 169 20.89 10.03 10.21
CA LEU A 169 20.40 11.39 10.44
C LEU A 169 19.26 11.42 11.47
N SER A 170 18.28 10.53 11.32
CA SER A 170 17.11 10.45 12.21
C SER A 170 17.50 10.07 13.65
N THR A 171 18.31 9.02 13.84
CA THR A 171 18.82 8.60 15.15
C THR A 171 19.62 9.71 15.83
N PHE A 172 20.42 10.45 15.08
CA PHE A 172 21.22 11.55 15.63
C PHE A 172 20.39 12.77 16.00
N TRP A 173 19.37 13.12 15.20
CA TRP A 173 18.64 14.38 15.36
C TRP A 173 17.45 14.29 16.31
N PHE A 174 16.59 13.27 16.15
CA PHE A 174 15.30 13.23 16.85
C PHE A 174 14.89 11.85 17.37
N PHE A 175 15.59 10.77 17.01
CA PHE A 175 15.23 9.41 17.43
C PHE A 175 16.35 8.68 18.21
N PRO A 176 16.84 9.25 19.32
CA PRO A 176 17.93 8.66 20.10
C PRO A 176 17.57 7.31 20.73
N GLU A 177 16.28 7.00 20.90
CA GLU A 177 15.79 5.74 21.46
C GLU A 177 16.06 4.53 20.55
N LEU A 178 16.35 4.75 19.27
CA LEU A 178 16.69 3.70 18.30
C LEU A 178 18.19 3.78 17.91
N PRO A 179 19.07 2.98 18.56
CA PRO A 179 20.50 3.02 18.32
C PRO A 179 20.87 2.64 16.88
N PHE A 180 22.01 3.16 16.39
CA PHE A 180 22.49 2.92 15.02
C PHE A 180 22.54 1.43 14.62
N LYS A 181 22.90 0.54 15.57
CA LYS A 181 22.95 -0.92 15.34
C LYS A 181 21.61 -1.53 14.91
N TRP A 182 20.49 -0.88 15.23
CA TRP A 182 19.14 -1.31 14.86
C TRP A 182 18.50 -0.41 13.81
N SER A 183 18.75 0.90 13.89
CA SER A 183 18.27 1.90 12.93
C SER A 183 18.75 1.60 11.51
N ILE A 184 20.05 1.38 11.30
CA ILE A 184 20.59 1.18 9.94
C ILE A 184 20.05 -0.12 9.28
N PRO A 185 20.08 -1.30 9.94
CA PRO A 185 19.50 -2.50 9.35
C PRO A 185 18.01 -2.38 9.06
N LEU A 186 17.24 -1.75 9.97
CA LEU A 186 15.82 -1.52 9.75
C LEU A 186 15.59 -0.66 8.49
N ALA A 187 16.36 0.42 8.31
CA ALA A 187 16.23 1.28 7.14
C ALA A 187 16.53 0.54 5.82
N ILE A 188 17.55 -0.31 5.81
CA ILE A 188 17.90 -1.13 4.65
C ILE A 188 16.76 -2.09 4.30
N VAL A 189 16.16 -2.75 5.31
CA VAL A 189 15.01 -3.64 5.10
C VAL A 189 13.80 -2.86 4.57
N LEU A 190 13.48 -1.71 5.18
CA LEU A 190 12.37 -0.86 4.74
C LEU A 190 12.56 -0.39 3.30
N ALA A 191 13.76 0.03 2.92
CA ALA A 191 14.08 0.46 1.56
C ALA A 191 13.98 -0.69 0.54
N ALA A 192 14.52 -1.87 0.88
CA ALA A 192 14.42 -3.04 0.01
C ALA A 192 12.96 -3.46 -0.21
N VAL A 193 12.17 -3.49 0.85
CA VAL A 193 10.75 -3.85 0.81
C VAL A 193 9.91 -2.78 0.12
N GLY A 194 10.24 -1.50 0.26
CA GLY A 194 9.63 -0.42 -0.51
C GLY A 194 9.83 -0.60 -2.01
N VAL A 195 11.03 -0.99 -2.45
CA VAL A 195 11.29 -1.31 -3.87
C VAL A 195 10.47 -2.52 -4.33
N LEU A 196 10.31 -3.55 -3.48
CA LEU A 196 9.44 -4.70 -3.80
C LEU A 196 7.96 -4.28 -3.91
N GLY A 197 7.50 -3.36 -3.06
CA GLY A 197 6.16 -2.79 -3.11
C GLY A 197 5.87 -2.10 -4.45
N ASP A 198 6.77 -1.22 -4.89
CA ASP A 198 6.66 -0.53 -6.19
C ASP A 198 6.72 -1.51 -7.38
N LEU A 199 7.55 -2.56 -7.30
CA LEU A 199 7.54 -3.62 -8.30
C LEU A 199 6.21 -4.41 -8.33
N CYS A 200 5.64 -4.72 -7.16
CA CYS A 200 4.33 -5.37 -7.07
C CYS A 200 3.24 -4.49 -7.70
N GLU A 201 3.21 -3.20 -7.38
CA GLU A 201 2.24 -2.27 -7.94
C GLU A 201 2.43 -2.11 -9.46
N SER A 202 3.68 -1.95 -9.90
CA SER A 202 4.05 -1.93 -11.32
C SER A 202 3.57 -3.19 -12.05
N ALA A 203 3.69 -4.37 -11.43
CA ALA A 203 3.19 -5.62 -12.00
C ALA A 203 1.66 -5.65 -12.08
N MET A 204 0.96 -5.18 -11.04
CA MET A 204 -0.50 -5.07 -11.03
C MET A 204 -0.99 -4.13 -12.13
N LYS A 205 -0.35 -2.96 -12.30
CA LYS A 205 -0.65 -2.00 -13.39
C LYS A 205 -0.45 -2.59 -14.78
N ARG A 206 0.56 -3.45 -14.96
CA ARG A 206 0.79 -4.17 -16.23
C ARG A 206 -0.26 -5.25 -16.48
N GLY A 207 -0.61 -6.01 -15.45
CA GLY A 207 -1.57 -7.11 -15.52
C GLY A 207 -3.01 -6.64 -15.78
N SER A 208 -3.39 -5.48 -15.25
CA SER A 208 -4.77 -4.99 -15.34
C SER A 208 -5.16 -4.45 -16.72
N LYS A 209 -4.19 -4.21 -17.64
CA LYS A 209 -4.36 -3.52 -18.94
C LYS A 209 -5.04 -2.14 -18.86
N THR A 210 -5.44 -1.69 -17.67
CA THR A 210 -5.96 -0.37 -17.36
C THR A 210 -4.78 0.52 -17.02
N LYS A 211 -4.29 1.26 -18.02
CA LYS A 211 -3.37 2.39 -17.81
C LYS A 211 -3.98 3.49 -16.94
N ASP A 212 -5.29 3.46 -16.68
CA ASP A 212 -6.07 4.58 -16.16
C ASP A 212 -6.86 4.29 -14.86
N ALA A 213 -6.51 3.26 -14.08
CA ALA A 213 -7.16 3.08 -12.76
C ALA A 213 -6.86 4.24 -11.78
N ALA A 214 -5.86 5.08 -12.09
CA ALA A 214 -5.42 6.22 -11.30
C ALA A 214 -6.14 7.54 -11.63
N SER A 215 -7.08 7.59 -12.59
CA SER A 215 -7.71 8.84 -13.04
C SER A 215 -8.77 9.42 -12.08
N ILE A 216 -8.80 9.00 -10.82
CA ILE A 216 -9.67 9.60 -9.79
C ILE A 216 -9.12 10.97 -9.33
N LEU A 217 -7.81 11.23 -9.49
CA LEU A 217 -7.20 12.53 -9.20
C LEU A 217 -6.42 13.04 -10.42
N PRO A 218 -6.95 14.01 -11.20
CA PRO A 218 -6.23 14.57 -12.32
C PRO A 218 -5.03 15.40 -11.85
N GLY A 219 -3.82 15.06 -12.32
CA GLY A 219 -2.61 15.88 -12.16
C GLY A 219 -1.62 15.45 -11.06
N HIS A 220 -1.88 14.37 -10.33
CA HIS A 220 -0.90 13.69 -9.48
C HIS A 220 -0.85 12.22 -9.96
N GLY A 221 0.32 11.59 -10.01
CA GLY A 221 0.38 10.12 -10.09
C GLY A 221 -0.58 9.52 -9.05
N GLY A 222 -1.12 8.33 -9.32
CA GLY A 222 -2.19 7.76 -8.51
C GLY A 222 -1.83 7.83 -7.03
N LEU A 223 -2.78 8.21 -6.16
CA LEU A 223 -2.55 8.21 -4.71
C LEU A 223 -1.91 6.87 -4.24
N LEU A 224 -2.26 5.78 -4.91
CA LEU A 224 -1.69 4.45 -4.71
C LEU A 224 -0.19 4.34 -5.09
N ASP A 225 0.25 5.02 -6.17
CA ASP A 225 1.66 5.08 -6.62
C ASP A 225 2.57 5.80 -5.59
N ARG A 226 1.99 6.50 -4.61
CA ARG A 226 2.74 7.15 -3.52
C ARG A 226 2.67 6.37 -2.21
N LEU A 227 1.71 5.46 -2.09
CA LEU A 227 1.47 4.67 -0.90
C LEU A 227 2.09 3.28 -1.01
N ASP A 228 2.38 2.78 -2.21
CA ASP A 228 2.92 1.45 -2.48
C ASP A 228 4.16 1.09 -1.64
N SER A 229 5.18 1.95 -1.62
CA SER A 229 6.40 1.74 -0.82
C SER A 229 6.13 1.81 0.69
N LEU A 230 5.18 2.66 1.09
CA LEU A 230 4.75 2.84 2.48
C LEU A 230 3.96 1.63 3.00
N LEU A 231 3.05 1.08 2.20
CA LEU A 231 2.18 -0.02 2.62
C LEU A 231 2.98 -1.27 2.93
N PHE A 232 3.99 -1.59 2.12
CA PHE A 232 4.84 -2.76 2.36
C PHE A 232 5.75 -2.59 3.58
N GLY A 233 6.23 -1.37 3.85
CA GLY A 233 7.07 -1.08 5.01
C GLY A 233 6.31 -1.00 6.34
N ALA A 234 5.02 -0.63 6.31
CA ALA A 234 4.20 -0.41 7.50
C ALA A 234 4.16 -1.58 8.50
N PRO A 235 3.86 -2.84 8.11
CA PRO A 235 3.87 -3.96 9.04
C PRO A 235 5.27 -4.26 9.59
N ILE A 236 6.31 -4.07 8.78
CA ILE A 236 7.70 -4.29 9.20
C ILE A 236 8.07 -3.31 10.31
N LEU A 237 7.77 -2.02 10.11
CA LEU A 237 7.98 -1.00 11.14
C LEU A 237 7.23 -1.38 12.42
N TYR A 238 5.94 -1.71 12.33
CA TYR A 238 5.11 -2.01 13.49
C TYR A 238 5.65 -3.20 14.30
N TYR A 239 5.87 -4.34 13.66
CA TYR A 239 6.34 -5.55 14.35
C TYR A 239 7.77 -5.42 14.86
N PHE A 240 8.65 -4.73 14.12
CA PHE A 240 9.97 -4.37 14.63
C PHE A 240 9.85 -3.54 15.90
N SER A 241 9.03 -2.48 15.86
CA SER A 241 8.83 -1.58 17.00
C SER A 241 8.29 -2.33 18.21
N ARG A 242 7.35 -3.25 17.99
CA ARG A 242 6.72 -4.05 19.05
C ARG A 242 7.67 -5.06 19.69
N PHE A 243 8.62 -5.56 18.91
CA PHE A 243 9.64 -6.49 19.39
C PHE A 243 10.75 -5.78 20.16
N TYR A 244 11.12 -4.57 19.73
CA TYR A 244 12.24 -3.83 20.29
C TYR A 244 11.87 -2.93 21.48
N PHE A 245 10.70 -2.28 21.43
CA PHE A 245 10.16 -1.39 22.47
C PHE A 245 9.01 -2.08 23.23
#